data_AF-A0A7W8E6B6-F1
#
_entry.id   AF-A0A7W8E6B6-F1
#
_cell.length_a   1.000
_cell.length_b   1.000
_cell.length_c   1.000
_cell.angle_alpha   90.00
_cell.angle_beta   90.00
_cell.angle_gamma   90.00
#
_symmetry.space_group_name_H-M   'P 1'
#
loop_
_entity.id
_entity.type
_entity.pdbx_description
1 polymer ?
#
loop_
_entity_poly.entity_id
_entity_poly.type
_entity_poly.pdbx_seq_one_letter_code
_entity_poly.pdbx_strand_id
1 'polypeptide(L)'
;MKLNSPENGANQCLGLITISEVRDFLMDSLNLPNPLDSPEQRGQLRRWLKKWQRLFTFHVEVGDGTQEESTISAEHLERFAPYLRTALRRIWHEADARQRDWYLYRLRDKHHHMIVRAENPYLLSITATDTVKRLREFERTSCSRGDDPSQRERFFESMAGADLFEDVPRVSPFEAAVYWLQANQKLMVFCEGPECAAPYFFRAEKGQTYCSNECANVARKAAKLKWWNENRKAKSRIGEAANGTR
;
A
#
# COMPACT_ATOMS: atom_id res chain seq x y z
N MET A 1 -11.82 -2.20 -36.89
CA MET A 1 -11.48 -2.19 -35.45
C MET A 1 -12.30 -1.10 -34.77
N LYS A 2 -13.33 -1.46 -34.00
CA LYS A 2 -14.08 -0.51 -33.18
C LYS A 2 -13.25 -0.22 -31.93
N LEU A 3 -12.73 0.99 -31.81
CA LEU A 3 -12.12 1.47 -30.56
C LEU A 3 -13.24 1.56 -29.52
N ASN A 4 -13.09 0.84 -28.42
CA ASN A 4 -14.05 0.78 -27.32
C ASN A 4 -14.33 2.18 -26.78
N SER A 5 -15.62 2.49 -26.62
CA SER A 5 -16.11 3.79 -26.14
C SER A 5 -15.66 4.05 -24.68
N PRO A 6 -15.14 5.25 -24.33
CA PRO A 6 -14.43 5.52 -23.08
C PRO A 6 -15.29 5.73 -21.82
N GLU A 7 -16.61 5.54 -21.89
CA GLU A 7 -17.50 5.88 -20.77
C GLU A 7 -17.37 4.96 -19.55
N ASN A 8 -16.80 3.75 -19.71
CA ASN A 8 -16.47 2.87 -18.59
C ASN A 8 -15.05 3.10 -18.02
N GLY A 9 -14.24 3.96 -18.64
CA GLY A 9 -12.83 4.15 -18.26
C GLY A 9 -12.60 5.11 -17.08
N ALA A 10 -13.56 5.99 -16.77
CA ALA A 10 -13.37 7.02 -15.74
C ALA A 10 -13.23 6.45 -14.31
N ASN A 11 -13.69 5.21 -14.09
CA ASN A 11 -13.70 4.57 -12.77
C ASN A 11 -12.61 3.51 -12.58
N GLN A 12 -11.75 3.30 -13.58
CA GLN A 12 -10.67 2.32 -13.51
C GLN A 12 -9.30 2.99 -13.39
N CYS A 13 -8.46 2.48 -12.50
CA CYS A 13 -7.06 2.86 -12.42
C CYS A 13 -6.24 1.98 -13.36
N LEU A 14 -5.59 2.61 -14.34
CA LEU A 14 -4.77 1.96 -15.38
C LEU A 14 -5.52 0.85 -16.15
N GLY A 15 -6.86 0.87 -16.18
CA GLY A 15 -7.68 -0.17 -16.81
C GLY A 15 -7.67 -1.53 -16.08
N LEU A 16 -7.04 -1.63 -14.90
CA LEU A 16 -6.86 -2.91 -14.19
C LEU A 16 -7.84 -3.10 -13.04
N ILE A 17 -8.12 -2.04 -12.27
CA ILE A 17 -8.94 -2.13 -11.05
C ILE A 17 -9.83 -0.90 -10.87
N THR A 18 -10.98 -1.05 -10.23
CA THR A 18 -11.86 0.08 -9.97
C THR A 18 -11.34 0.96 -8.83
N ILE A 19 -11.66 2.26 -8.85
CA ILE A 19 -11.29 3.19 -7.76
C ILE A 19 -11.86 2.74 -6.40
N SER A 20 -13.06 2.14 -6.39
CA SER A 20 -13.64 1.59 -5.15
C SER A 20 -12.78 0.46 -4.59
N GLU A 21 -12.36 -0.49 -5.44
CA GLU A 21 -11.49 -1.59 -5.03
C GLU A 21 -10.12 -1.11 -4.57
N VAL A 22 -9.55 -0.09 -5.22
CA VAL A 22 -8.31 0.56 -4.76
C VAL A 22 -8.47 1.06 -3.33
N ARG A 23 -9.55 1.82 -3.06
CA ARG A 23 -9.80 2.40 -1.74
C ARG A 23 -9.97 1.31 -0.69
N ASP A 24 -10.79 0.31 -0.98
CA ASP A 24 -11.04 -0.82 -0.09
C ASP A 24 -9.75 -1.58 0.21
N PHE A 25 -8.93 -1.85 -0.80
CA PHE A 25 -7.64 -2.52 -0.65
C PHE A 25 -6.70 -1.73 0.27
N LEU A 26 -6.54 -0.43 0.02
CA LEU A 26 -5.64 0.43 0.79
C LEU A 26 -6.13 0.57 2.25
N MET A 27 -7.44 0.72 2.46
CA MET A 27 -8.05 0.79 3.78
C MET A 27 -7.89 -0.52 4.56
N ASP A 28 -8.18 -1.65 3.93
CA ASP A 28 -7.99 -2.97 4.53
C ASP A 28 -6.51 -3.19 4.90
N SER A 29 -5.59 -2.77 4.03
CA SER A 29 -4.14 -2.90 4.24
C SER A 29 -3.61 -2.06 5.40
N LEU A 30 -4.11 -0.83 5.58
CA LEU A 30 -3.77 0.04 6.70
C LEU A 30 -4.26 -0.52 8.04
N ASN A 31 -5.43 -1.15 8.02
CA ASN A 31 -6.11 -1.71 9.18
C ASN A 31 -5.75 -3.19 9.42
N LEU A 32 -4.78 -3.72 8.67
CA LEU A 32 -4.24 -5.05 8.96
C LEU A 32 -3.72 -5.10 10.40
N PRO A 33 -3.93 -6.23 11.10
CA PRO A 33 -3.28 -6.49 12.38
C PRO A 33 -1.76 -6.59 12.20
N ASN A 34 -0.99 -6.28 13.25
CA ASN A 34 0.41 -6.63 13.24
C ASN A 34 0.54 -8.12 13.58
N PRO A 35 1.00 -8.99 12.66
CA PRO A 35 1.13 -10.41 12.99
C PRO A 35 2.16 -10.68 14.09
N LEU A 36 3.07 -9.73 14.36
CA LEU A 36 4.02 -9.83 15.47
C LEU A 36 3.36 -9.56 16.83
N ASP A 37 2.35 -8.69 16.88
CA ASP A 37 1.74 -8.27 18.14
C ASP A 37 0.63 -9.24 18.58
N SER A 38 0.05 -10.01 17.66
CA SER A 38 -1.12 -10.84 17.95
C SER A 38 -1.23 -12.04 17.00
N PRO A 39 -0.63 -13.20 17.33
CA PRO A 39 -0.68 -14.40 16.48
C PRO A 39 -2.11 -14.92 16.24
N GLU A 40 -3.03 -14.65 17.16
CA GLU A 40 -4.46 -14.95 17.02
C GLU A 40 -5.10 -14.25 15.81
N GLN A 41 -4.52 -13.12 15.38
CA GLN A 41 -5.01 -12.34 14.25
C GLN A 41 -4.53 -12.87 12.89
N ARG A 42 -3.78 -13.99 12.84
CA ARG A 42 -3.41 -14.68 11.58
C ARG A 42 -4.62 -15.02 10.72
N GLY A 43 -5.78 -15.32 11.34
CA GLY A 43 -7.02 -15.55 10.61
C GLY A 43 -7.49 -14.35 9.79
N GLN A 44 -7.29 -13.13 10.30
CA GLN A 44 -7.62 -11.90 9.58
C GLN A 44 -6.65 -11.66 8.42
N LEU A 45 -5.35 -11.91 8.61
CA LEU A 45 -4.37 -11.85 7.52
C LEU A 45 -4.72 -12.83 6.39
N ARG A 46 -5.09 -14.07 6.71
CA ARG A 46 -5.52 -15.05 5.69
C ARG A 46 -6.78 -14.61 4.95
N ARG A 47 -7.76 -14.02 5.64
CA ARG A 47 -8.95 -13.45 4.99
C ARG A 47 -8.59 -12.30 4.06
N TRP A 48 -7.69 -11.41 4.49
CA TRP A 48 -7.17 -10.31 3.67
C TRP A 48 -6.46 -10.84 2.43
N LEU A 49 -5.58 -11.84 2.58
CA LEU A 49 -4.87 -12.48 1.47
C LEU A 49 -5.85 -13.09 0.48
N LYS A 50 -6.82 -13.88 0.95
CA LYS A 50 -7.83 -14.48 0.08
C LYS A 50 -8.64 -13.41 -0.69
N LYS A 51 -8.93 -12.28 -0.07
CA LYS A 51 -9.68 -11.17 -0.69
C LYS A 51 -8.84 -10.45 -1.75
N TRP A 52 -7.56 -10.23 -1.49
CA TRP A 52 -6.71 -9.32 -2.27
C TRP A 52 -5.62 -10.00 -3.10
N GLN A 53 -5.51 -11.34 -3.09
CA GLN A 53 -4.49 -12.08 -3.82
C GLN A 53 -4.46 -11.73 -5.32
N ARG A 54 -5.62 -11.50 -5.93
CA ARG A 54 -5.72 -11.12 -7.35
C ARG A 54 -5.04 -9.79 -7.67
N LEU A 55 -4.80 -8.92 -6.69
CA LEU A 55 -4.11 -7.66 -6.94
C LEU A 55 -2.60 -7.86 -7.15
N PHE A 56 -2.11 -9.05 -6.80
CA PHE A 56 -0.72 -9.46 -6.90
C PHE A 56 -0.53 -10.48 -8.04
N THR A 57 -1.38 -10.42 -9.08
CA THR A 57 -1.12 -11.14 -10.34
C THR A 57 -0.34 -10.25 -11.30
N PHE A 58 0.43 -10.89 -12.17
CA PHE A 58 1.24 -10.23 -13.18
C PHE A 58 1.40 -11.14 -14.41
N HIS A 59 1.66 -10.56 -15.58
CA HIS A 59 1.83 -11.32 -16.81
C HIS A 59 3.30 -11.60 -17.08
N VAL A 60 3.62 -12.88 -17.33
CA VAL A 60 4.95 -13.35 -17.72
C VAL A 60 4.91 -13.71 -19.20
N GLU A 61 5.94 -13.30 -19.95
CA GLU A 61 6.10 -13.70 -21.35
C GLU A 61 6.74 -15.09 -21.41
N VAL A 62 6.03 -16.03 -22.01
CA VAL A 62 6.53 -17.38 -22.32
C VAL A 62 7.23 -17.34 -23.68
N GLY A 63 8.19 -18.23 -23.93
CA GLY A 63 9.12 -18.17 -25.07
C GLY A 63 8.49 -18.19 -26.48
N ASP A 64 7.18 -18.37 -26.60
CA ASP A 64 6.38 -18.28 -27.82
C ASP A 64 5.71 -16.91 -28.01
N GLY A 65 5.95 -15.95 -27.10
CA GLY A 65 5.27 -14.66 -27.05
C GLY A 65 3.89 -14.72 -26.39
N THR A 66 3.46 -15.89 -25.87
CA THR A 66 2.23 -16.01 -25.11
C THR A 66 2.41 -15.37 -23.73
N GLN A 67 1.42 -14.58 -23.30
CA GLN A 67 1.39 -14.03 -21.94
C GLN A 67 0.65 -14.98 -21.00
N GLU A 68 1.35 -15.50 -19.99
CA GLU A 68 0.75 -16.30 -18.94
C GLU A 68 0.52 -15.43 -17.69
N GLU A 69 -0.65 -15.54 -17.07
CA GLU A 69 -0.91 -14.87 -15.79
C GLU A 69 -0.27 -15.68 -14.66
N SER A 70 0.69 -15.08 -13.97
CA SER A 70 1.35 -15.65 -12.80
C SER A 70 0.81 -15.01 -11.51
N THR A 71 0.86 -15.78 -10.43
CA THR A 71 0.37 -15.35 -9.12
C THR A 71 1.51 -15.42 -8.10
N ILE A 72 1.61 -14.39 -7.25
CA ILE A 72 2.55 -14.42 -6.13
C ILE A 72 2.03 -15.41 -5.07
N SER A 73 2.92 -16.30 -4.62
CA SER A 73 2.59 -17.28 -3.58
C SER A 73 2.08 -16.61 -2.30
N ALA A 74 1.14 -17.26 -1.61
CA ALA A 74 0.61 -16.76 -0.34
C ALA A 74 1.70 -16.54 0.72
N GLU A 75 2.75 -17.37 0.73
CA GLU A 75 3.89 -17.23 1.66
C GLU A 75 4.64 -15.91 1.43
N HIS A 76 4.88 -15.53 0.17
CA HIS A 76 5.51 -14.24 -0.14
C HIS A 76 4.63 -13.07 0.26
N LEU A 77 3.31 -13.17 0.04
CA LEU A 77 2.36 -12.14 0.44
C LEU A 77 2.22 -12.02 1.96
N GLU A 78 2.26 -13.12 2.71
CA GLU A 78 2.29 -13.13 4.18
C GLU A 78 3.49 -12.35 4.73
N ARG A 79 4.66 -12.48 4.07
CA ARG A 79 5.88 -11.71 4.43
C ARG A 79 5.81 -10.25 3.99
N PHE A 80 5.13 -9.95 2.89
CA PHE A 80 5.00 -8.59 2.35
C PHE A 80 3.97 -7.74 3.09
N ALA A 81 2.85 -8.32 3.54
CA ALA A 81 1.74 -7.59 4.13
C ALA A 81 2.11 -6.69 5.33
N PRO A 82 2.97 -7.12 6.29
CA PRO A 82 3.40 -6.25 7.39
C PRO A 82 4.20 -5.03 6.90
N TYR A 83 5.03 -5.22 5.88
CA TYR A 83 5.79 -4.15 5.25
C TYR A 83 4.86 -3.17 4.53
N LEU A 84 3.94 -3.66 3.72
CA LEU A 84 2.90 -2.87 3.05
C LEU A 84 2.14 -1.99 4.05
N ARG A 85 1.62 -2.60 5.12
CA ARG A 85 0.91 -1.88 6.19
C ARG A 85 1.77 -0.78 6.80
N THR A 86 3.02 -1.09 7.12
CA THR A 86 3.95 -0.14 7.76
C THR A 86 4.26 1.03 6.83
N ALA A 87 4.56 0.74 5.56
CA ALA A 87 4.82 1.74 4.53
C ALA A 87 3.59 2.65 4.32
N LEU A 88 2.38 2.08 4.18
CA LEU A 88 1.15 2.85 4.01
C LEU A 88 0.87 3.77 5.22
N ARG A 89 1.09 3.29 6.45
CA ARG A 89 0.94 4.14 7.64
C ARG A 89 1.96 5.26 7.66
N ARG A 90 3.22 5.00 7.30
CA ARG A 90 4.26 6.03 7.19
C ARG A 90 3.89 7.08 6.14
N ILE A 91 3.44 6.65 4.96
CA ILE A 91 2.92 7.52 3.89
C ILE A 91 1.79 8.42 4.43
N TRP A 92 0.91 7.88 5.28
CA TRP A 92 -0.19 8.65 5.86
C TRP A 92 0.23 9.69 6.90
N HIS A 93 1.15 9.33 7.79
CA HIS A 93 1.61 10.21 8.87
C HIS A 93 2.54 11.32 8.39
N GLU A 94 3.19 11.13 7.25
CA GLU A 94 4.23 12.02 6.79
C GLU A 94 3.66 13.30 6.16
N ALA A 95 4.13 14.45 6.65
CA ALA A 95 3.67 15.76 6.17
C ALA A 95 4.41 16.18 4.89
N ASP A 96 5.69 15.82 4.78
CA ASP A 96 6.53 16.16 3.63
C ASP A 96 6.17 15.31 2.41
N ALA A 97 5.85 15.97 1.29
CA ALA A 97 5.55 15.30 0.03
C ALA A 97 6.73 14.45 -0.47
N ARG A 98 7.97 14.93 -0.30
CA ARG A 98 9.16 14.20 -0.74
C ARG A 98 9.34 12.89 0.02
N GLN A 99 9.12 12.91 1.33
CA GLN A 99 9.20 11.69 2.14
C GLN A 99 8.08 10.71 1.82
N ARG A 100 6.86 11.18 1.55
CA ARG A 100 5.77 10.32 1.07
C ARG A 100 6.12 9.64 -0.25
N ASP A 101 6.64 10.39 -1.21
CA ASP A 101 7.08 9.84 -2.50
C ASP A 101 8.20 8.82 -2.32
N TRP A 102 9.13 9.06 -1.40
CA TRP A 102 10.17 8.08 -1.06
C TRP A 102 9.58 6.77 -0.51
N TYR A 103 8.63 6.83 0.42
CA TYR A 103 7.99 5.61 0.93
C TYR A 103 7.15 4.90 -0.14
N LEU A 104 6.50 5.64 -1.04
CA LEU A 104 5.79 5.07 -2.20
C LEU A 104 6.77 4.34 -3.13
N TYR A 105 7.90 4.97 -3.45
CA TYR A 105 8.97 4.32 -4.22
C TYR A 105 9.43 3.02 -3.55
N ARG A 106 9.77 3.06 -2.26
CA ARG A 106 10.22 1.86 -1.52
C ARG A 106 9.15 0.77 -1.48
N LEU A 107 7.87 1.15 -1.44
CA LEU A 107 6.77 0.20 -1.50
C LEU A 107 6.69 -0.52 -2.85
N ARG A 108 6.80 0.23 -3.95
CA ARG A 108 6.80 -0.30 -5.33
C ARG A 108 8.04 -1.16 -5.59
N ASP A 109 9.21 -0.66 -5.20
CA ASP A 109 10.49 -1.36 -5.24
C ASP A 109 10.42 -2.72 -4.53
N LYS A 110 9.86 -2.75 -3.30
CA LYS A 110 9.70 -4.00 -2.56
C LYS A 110 8.74 -4.99 -3.23
N HIS A 111 7.67 -4.49 -3.84
CA HIS A 111 6.72 -5.30 -4.60
C HIS A 111 7.35 -5.83 -5.90
N HIS A 112 8.10 -5.00 -6.62
CA HIS A 112 8.85 -5.39 -7.80
C HIS A 112 9.85 -6.52 -7.49
N HIS A 113 10.67 -6.37 -6.44
CA HIS A 113 11.56 -7.45 -5.98
C HIS A 113 10.82 -8.74 -5.61
N MET A 114 9.58 -8.64 -5.12
CA MET A 114 8.75 -9.82 -4.84
C MET A 114 8.28 -10.51 -6.13
N ILE A 115 7.94 -9.76 -7.18
CA ILE A 115 7.62 -10.30 -8.51
C ILE A 115 8.86 -10.96 -9.12
N VAL A 116 10.00 -10.27 -9.14
CA VAL A 116 11.27 -10.81 -9.66
C VAL A 116 11.64 -12.10 -8.95
N ARG A 117 11.42 -12.19 -7.63
CA ARG A 117 11.63 -13.43 -6.86
C ARG A 117 10.69 -14.57 -7.27
N ALA A 118 9.45 -14.23 -7.59
CA ALA A 118 8.44 -15.21 -7.99
C ALA A 118 8.72 -15.75 -9.40
N GLU A 119 9.14 -14.88 -10.33
CA GLU A 119 9.54 -15.27 -11.69
C GLU A 119 10.85 -16.06 -11.68
N ASN A 120 11.83 -15.58 -10.92
CA ASN A 120 13.20 -16.07 -10.93
C ASN A 120 13.70 -16.31 -9.51
N PRO A 121 13.39 -17.46 -8.89
CA PRO A 121 13.82 -17.79 -7.52
C PRO A 121 15.34 -17.68 -7.30
N TYR A 122 16.13 -17.77 -8.37
CA TYR A 122 17.60 -17.77 -8.32
C TYR A 122 18.22 -16.37 -8.33
N LEU A 123 17.56 -15.36 -8.94
CA LEU A 123 18.15 -14.01 -9.16
C LEU A 123 18.45 -13.25 -7.87
N LEU A 124 17.67 -13.47 -6.80
CA LEU A 124 17.83 -12.74 -5.54
C LEU A 124 18.63 -13.48 -4.47
N SER A 125 19.17 -14.65 -4.79
CA SER A 125 20.13 -15.31 -3.88
C SER A 125 21.48 -14.58 -3.83
N ILE A 126 21.74 -13.64 -4.75
CA ILE A 126 23.06 -13.05 -4.93
C ILE A 126 23.30 -11.83 -4.01
N THR A 127 22.26 -11.14 -3.55
CA THR A 127 22.39 -9.85 -2.84
C THR A 127 22.67 -9.94 -1.33
N ALA A 128 22.86 -11.15 -0.78
CA ALA A 128 23.17 -11.37 0.63
C ALA A 128 24.63 -11.85 0.80
N THR A 129 25.53 -10.89 1.02
CA THR A 129 26.88 -10.98 1.64
C THR A 129 27.92 -11.98 1.12
N ASP A 130 27.63 -12.86 0.17
CA ASP A 130 28.66 -13.72 -0.44
C ASP A 130 28.35 -14.03 -1.92
N THR A 131 28.30 -12.96 -2.70
CA THR A 131 28.12 -12.95 -4.16
C THR A 131 28.99 -14.01 -4.84
N VAL A 132 30.27 -14.09 -4.45
CA VAL A 132 31.26 -14.99 -5.05
C VAL A 132 31.01 -16.46 -4.69
N LYS A 133 30.73 -16.77 -3.42
CA LYS A 133 30.47 -18.16 -3.02
C LYS A 133 29.17 -18.70 -3.62
N ARG A 134 28.14 -17.86 -3.73
CA ARG A 134 26.87 -18.25 -4.34
C ARG A 134 26.91 -18.33 -5.86
N LEU A 135 27.67 -17.47 -6.53
CA LEU A 135 27.98 -17.63 -7.96
C LEU A 135 28.60 -19.01 -8.23
N ARG A 136 29.53 -19.45 -7.38
CA ARG A 136 30.13 -20.79 -7.46
C ARG A 136 29.17 -21.93 -7.14
N GLU A 137 28.22 -21.74 -6.23
CA GLU A 137 27.17 -22.73 -5.95
C GLU A 137 26.15 -22.81 -7.09
N PHE A 138 25.72 -21.69 -7.64
CA PHE A 138 24.84 -21.63 -8.80
C PHE A 138 25.49 -22.32 -10.00
N GLU A 139 26.76 -22.01 -10.29
CA GLU A 139 27.51 -22.64 -11.39
C GLU A 139 27.58 -24.16 -11.23
N ARG A 140 27.82 -24.66 -10.01
CA ARG A 140 27.78 -26.11 -9.74
C ARG A 140 26.40 -26.72 -9.93
N THR A 141 25.36 -26.04 -9.45
CA THR A 141 23.99 -26.54 -9.50
C THR A 141 23.47 -26.57 -10.93
N SER A 142 23.75 -25.52 -11.72
CA SER A 142 23.34 -25.41 -13.11
C SER A 142 24.04 -26.45 -13.99
N CYS A 143 25.36 -26.62 -13.83
CA CYS A 143 26.11 -27.69 -14.51
C CYS A 143 25.58 -29.09 -14.17
N SER A 144 25.14 -29.34 -12.92
CA SER A 144 24.61 -30.64 -12.51
C SER A 144 23.24 -30.99 -13.11
N ARG A 145 22.46 -29.99 -13.52
CA ARG A 145 21.13 -30.16 -14.12
C ARG A 145 21.15 -30.20 -15.65
N GLY A 146 22.28 -29.83 -16.26
CA GLY A 146 22.41 -29.74 -17.71
C GLY A 146 21.65 -28.55 -18.30
N ASP A 147 21.53 -27.45 -17.54
CA ASP A 147 20.86 -26.25 -18.03
C ASP A 147 21.59 -25.72 -19.28
N ASP A 148 20.81 -25.17 -20.21
CA ASP A 148 21.32 -24.59 -21.45
C ASP A 148 22.28 -23.41 -21.17
N PRO A 149 23.49 -23.41 -21.75
CA PRO A 149 24.42 -22.28 -21.68
C PRO A 149 23.79 -20.91 -21.98
N SER A 150 22.76 -20.85 -22.83
CA SER A 150 22.06 -19.60 -23.16
C SER A 150 21.24 -19.02 -22.00
N GLN A 151 20.74 -19.86 -21.09
CA GLN A 151 20.05 -19.42 -19.86
C GLN A 151 21.07 -18.88 -18.84
N ARG A 152 22.26 -19.49 -18.80
CA ARG A 152 23.37 -19.06 -17.96
C ARG A 152 23.88 -17.69 -18.37
N GLU A 153 24.02 -17.44 -19.66
CA GLU A 153 24.52 -16.16 -20.19
C GLU A 153 23.56 -15.00 -19.90
N ARG A 154 22.24 -15.19 -20.08
CA ARG A 154 21.21 -14.20 -19.70
C ARG A 154 21.24 -13.85 -18.20
N PHE A 155 21.51 -14.84 -17.35
CA PHE A 155 21.64 -14.62 -15.91
C PHE A 155 22.86 -13.75 -15.56
N PHE A 156 23.99 -13.94 -16.25
CA PHE A 156 25.20 -13.12 -16.03
C PHE A 156 25.09 -11.71 -16.64
N GLU A 157 24.45 -11.56 -17.81
CA GLU A 157 24.15 -10.24 -18.40
C GLU A 157 23.22 -9.42 -17.50
N SER A 158 22.21 -10.06 -16.90
CA SER A 158 21.34 -9.45 -15.88
C SER A 158 22.09 -8.98 -14.64
N MET A 159 23.26 -9.55 -14.33
CA MET A 159 23.99 -9.30 -13.08
C MET A 159 25.16 -8.31 -13.22
N ALA A 160 25.74 -8.18 -14.41
CA ALA A 160 27.01 -7.47 -14.63
C ALA A 160 26.87 -6.05 -15.20
N GLY A 161 25.70 -5.62 -15.68
CA GLY A 161 25.58 -4.30 -16.30
C GLY A 161 24.20 -3.82 -16.76
N ALA A 162 23.13 -4.61 -16.57
CA ALA A 162 21.76 -4.19 -16.91
C ALA A 162 21.10 -3.28 -15.84
N ASP A 163 21.67 -3.18 -14.63
CA ASP A 163 21.11 -2.41 -13.50
C ASP A 163 21.00 -0.88 -13.72
N LEU A 164 21.60 -0.30 -14.76
CA LEU A 164 21.42 1.13 -15.05
C LEU A 164 20.11 1.45 -15.79
N PHE A 165 19.47 0.43 -16.38
CA PHE A 165 18.15 0.50 -16.99
C PHE A 165 17.33 -0.68 -16.50
N GLU A 166 17.07 -0.72 -15.19
CA GLU A 166 16.10 -1.64 -14.59
C GLU A 166 14.82 -1.59 -15.44
N ASP A 167 14.44 -2.72 -16.04
CA ASP A 167 13.26 -2.80 -16.92
C ASP A 167 12.07 -2.18 -16.18
N VAL A 168 11.32 -1.32 -16.88
CA VAL A 168 10.17 -0.63 -16.28
C VAL A 168 9.29 -1.68 -15.58
N PRO A 169 9.05 -1.57 -14.26
CA PRO A 169 8.30 -2.58 -13.53
C PRO A 169 6.98 -2.88 -14.20
N ARG A 170 6.68 -4.18 -14.39
CA ARG A 170 5.43 -4.64 -14.99
C ARG A 170 4.24 -4.00 -14.26
N VAL A 171 3.26 -3.51 -15.03
CA VAL A 171 2.04 -2.93 -14.44
C VAL A 171 1.18 -4.05 -13.88
N SER A 172 1.07 -4.11 -12.56
CA SER A 172 0.12 -4.99 -11.87
C SER A 172 -1.07 -4.19 -11.32
N PRO A 173 -2.18 -4.86 -10.96
CA PRO A 173 -3.26 -4.21 -10.21
C PRO A 173 -2.77 -3.53 -8.92
N PHE A 174 -1.81 -4.13 -8.22
CA PHE A 174 -1.17 -3.52 -7.06
C PHE A 174 -0.44 -2.22 -7.42
N GLU A 175 0.38 -2.22 -8.49
CA GLU A 175 1.05 -1.00 -8.97
C GLU A 175 0.04 0.09 -9.34
N ALA A 176 -1.08 -0.28 -9.97
CA ALA A 176 -2.18 0.66 -10.23
C ALA A 176 -2.74 1.26 -8.93
N ALA A 177 -2.96 0.46 -7.88
CA ALA A 177 -3.43 0.95 -6.59
C ALA A 177 -2.43 1.93 -5.93
N VAL A 178 -1.14 1.63 -5.97
CA VAL A 178 -0.09 2.50 -5.42
C VAL A 178 0.07 3.77 -6.25
N TYR A 179 0.00 3.68 -7.58
CA TYR A 179 0.00 4.83 -8.47
C TYR A 179 -1.20 5.75 -8.20
N TRP A 180 -2.40 5.19 -8.02
CA TRP A 180 -3.58 5.95 -7.63
C TRP A 180 -3.37 6.67 -6.30
N LEU A 181 -2.81 5.99 -5.29
CA LEU A 181 -2.48 6.60 -4.01
C LEU A 181 -1.51 7.78 -4.18
N GLN A 182 -0.45 7.59 -4.98
CA GLN A 182 0.55 8.63 -5.27
C GLN A 182 -0.10 9.87 -5.89
N ALA A 183 -1.01 9.70 -6.85
CA ALA A 183 -1.71 10.82 -7.50
C ALA A 183 -2.77 11.48 -6.59
N ASN A 184 -3.26 10.76 -5.56
CA ASN A 184 -4.37 11.18 -4.71
C ASN A 184 -3.98 11.42 -3.25
N GLN A 185 -2.70 11.68 -2.97
CA GLN A 185 -2.21 11.90 -1.60
C GLN A 185 -2.95 13.01 -0.84
N LYS A 186 -3.45 14.03 -1.56
CA LYS A 186 -4.27 15.12 -0.98
C LYS A 186 -5.62 14.67 -0.41
N LEU A 187 -6.08 13.46 -0.72
CA LEU A 187 -7.32 12.91 -0.20
C LEU A 187 -7.12 12.15 1.12
N MET A 188 -5.86 11.79 1.43
CA MET A 188 -5.52 11.09 2.67
C MET A 188 -5.67 12.04 3.86
N VAL A 189 -6.50 11.65 4.81
CA VAL A 189 -6.74 12.41 6.04
C VAL A 189 -6.82 11.48 7.25
N PHE A 190 -6.61 12.06 8.42
CA PHE A 190 -6.86 11.42 9.71
C PHE A 190 -8.22 11.85 10.24
N CYS A 191 -8.96 10.91 10.81
CA CYS A 191 -10.17 11.19 11.54
C CYS A 191 -9.80 11.82 12.88
N GLU A 192 -10.31 13.02 13.14
CA GLU A 192 -10.12 13.73 14.43
C GLU A 192 -11.03 13.20 15.55
N GLY A 193 -11.73 12.07 15.32
CA GLY A 193 -12.56 11.44 16.33
C GLY A 193 -11.70 10.87 17.48
N PRO A 194 -11.98 11.21 18.75
CA PRO A 194 -11.12 10.84 19.89
C PRO A 194 -11.01 9.32 20.11
N GLU A 195 -12.02 8.56 19.68
CA GLU A 195 -12.11 7.10 19.84
C GLU A 195 -12.28 6.38 18.50
N CYS A 196 -11.77 6.97 17.42
CA CYS A 196 -11.90 6.36 16.09
C CYS A 196 -10.99 5.12 15.97
N ALA A 197 -11.60 3.92 15.89
CA ALA A 197 -10.87 2.66 15.76
C ALA A 197 -10.06 2.55 14.45
N ALA A 198 -10.50 3.22 13.39
CA ALA A 198 -9.85 3.27 12.09
C ALA A 198 -9.66 4.74 11.66
N PRO A 199 -8.60 5.42 12.14
CA PRO A 199 -8.45 6.85 11.95
C PRO A 199 -8.04 7.23 10.52
N TYR A 200 -7.59 6.29 9.70
CA TYR A 200 -7.17 6.56 8.32
C TYR A 200 -8.38 6.52 7.38
N PHE A 201 -8.58 7.54 6.54
CA PHE A 201 -9.60 7.51 5.50
C PHE A 201 -9.28 8.45 4.32
N PHE A 202 -9.92 8.21 3.18
CA PHE A 202 -9.93 9.16 2.06
C PHE A 202 -11.14 10.08 2.16
N ARG A 203 -10.93 11.39 2.18
CA ARG A 203 -12.04 12.34 2.15
C ARG A 203 -12.78 12.30 0.81
N ALA A 204 -14.10 12.35 0.85
CA ALA A 204 -14.95 12.52 -0.32
C ALA A 204 -15.06 14.00 -0.72
N GLU A 205 -15.08 14.90 0.27
CA GLU A 205 -15.29 16.33 0.08
C GLU A 205 -14.15 17.17 0.66
N LYS A 206 -13.95 18.37 0.11
CA LYS A 206 -12.98 19.33 0.64
C LYS A 206 -13.44 19.78 2.04
N GLY A 207 -12.56 19.62 3.02
CA GLY A 207 -12.84 20.02 4.41
C GLY A 207 -13.46 18.93 5.29
N GLN A 208 -13.72 17.74 4.77
CA GLN A 208 -14.12 16.60 5.60
C GLN A 208 -12.96 16.18 6.52
N THR A 209 -13.17 16.29 7.84
CA THR A 209 -12.21 15.93 8.90
C THR A 209 -12.56 14.64 9.66
N TYR A 210 -13.75 14.09 9.43
CA TYR A 210 -14.22 12.86 10.08
C TYR A 210 -14.54 11.78 9.05
N CYS A 211 -14.18 10.53 9.36
CA CYS A 211 -14.41 9.39 8.46
C CYS A 211 -15.90 9.01 8.35
N SER A 212 -16.70 9.33 9.38
CA SER A 212 -18.12 9.02 9.45
C SER A 212 -18.93 10.10 10.18
N ASN A 213 -20.24 10.08 9.98
CA ASN A 213 -21.17 10.95 10.71
C ASN A 213 -21.15 10.68 12.23
N GLU A 214 -20.86 9.45 12.65
CA GLU A 214 -20.74 9.09 14.07
C GLU A 214 -19.57 9.82 14.72
N CYS A 215 -18.39 9.77 14.10
CA CYS A 215 -17.21 10.50 14.57
C CYS A 215 -17.45 12.02 14.58
N ALA A 216 -18.09 12.55 13.53
CA ALA A 216 -18.44 13.96 13.46
C ALA A 216 -19.42 14.38 14.57
N ASN A 217 -20.41 13.55 14.89
CA ASN A 217 -21.41 13.85 15.91
C ASN A 217 -20.82 13.89 17.32
N VAL A 218 -19.85 13.01 17.64
CA VAL A 218 -19.11 13.06 18.90
C VAL A 218 -18.38 14.39 19.05
N ALA A 219 -17.65 14.80 18.01
CA ALA A 219 -16.96 16.09 18.00
C ALA A 219 -17.92 17.29 18.11
N ARG A 220 -19.05 17.28 17.39
CA ARG A 220 -20.09 18.33 17.50
C ARG A 220 -20.66 18.42 18.90
N LYS A 221 -20.95 17.30 19.57
CA LYS A 221 -21.45 17.29 20.96
C LYS A 221 -20.43 17.88 21.92
N ALA A 222 -19.15 17.51 21.79
CA ALA A 222 -18.08 18.05 22.61
C ALA A 222 -17.91 19.57 22.41
N ALA A 223 -17.91 20.03 21.16
CA ALA A 223 -17.83 21.46 20.85
C ALA A 223 -19.04 22.24 21.40
N LYS A 224 -20.26 21.70 21.25
CA LYS A 224 -21.48 22.30 21.80
C LYS A 224 -21.45 22.37 23.33
N LEU A 225 -20.96 21.33 24.00
CA LEU A 225 -20.81 21.32 25.45
C LEU A 225 -19.79 22.35 25.92
N LYS A 226 -18.63 22.45 25.24
CA LYS A 226 -17.61 23.47 25.52
C LYS A 226 -18.18 24.88 25.38
N TRP A 227 -18.84 25.16 24.26
CA TRP A 227 -19.50 26.45 24.02
C TRP A 227 -20.54 26.78 25.10
N TRP A 228 -21.37 25.80 25.50
CA TRP A 228 -22.38 25.98 26.55
C TRP A 228 -21.73 26.34 27.89
N ASN A 229 -20.66 25.65 28.27
CA ASN A 229 -19.92 25.89 29.51
C ASN A 229 -19.25 27.27 29.54
N GLU A 230 -18.70 27.73 28.41
CA GLU A 230 -18.08 29.05 28.27
C GLU A 230 -19.13 30.18 28.38
N ASN A 231 -20.26 30.04 27.67
CA ASN A 231 -21.31 31.07 27.64
C ASN A 231 -22.13 31.13 28.94
N ARG A 232 -22.33 30.00 29.63
CA ARG A 232 -23.01 29.98 30.92
C ARG A 232 -22.20 30.69 32.01
N LYS A 233 -20.87 30.52 32.02
CA LYS A 233 -19.96 31.24 32.93
C LYS A 233 -19.95 32.75 32.70
N ALA A 234 -20.12 33.19 31.45
CA ALA A 234 -20.22 34.62 31.15
C ALA A 234 -21.47 35.25 31.78
N LYS A 235 -22.61 34.54 31.78
CA LYS A 235 -23.85 35.05 32.38
C LYS A 235 -23.80 35.15 33.91
N SER A 236 -23.15 34.21 34.61
CA SER A 236 -23.03 34.28 36.07
C SER A 236 -22.17 35.47 36.51
N ARG A 237 -21.09 35.78 35.78
CA ARG A 237 -20.22 36.94 36.06
C ARG A 237 -20.92 38.28 35.87
N ILE A 238 -21.80 38.40 34.88
CA ILE A 238 -22.60 39.63 34.66
C ILE A 238 -23.60 39.83 35.82
N GLY A 239 -24.19 38.76 36.34
CA GLY A 239 -25.09 38.82 37.49
C GLY A 239 -24.41 39.23 38.79
N GLU A 240 -23.18 38.74 39.05
CA GLU A 240 -22.39 39.13 40.23
C GLU A 240 -21.93 40.58 40.17
N ALA A 241 -21.49 41.07 39.00
CA ALA A 241 -21.10 42.47 38.82
C ALA A 241 -22.26 43.45 39.02
N ALA A 242 -23.50 43.06 38.68
CA ALA A 242 -24.68 43.91 38.84
C ALA A 242 -25.18 44.02 40.30
N ASN A 243 -24.86 43.05 41.16
CA ASN A 243 -25.31 43.03 42.57
C ASN A 243 -24.28 43.59 43.58
N GLY A 244 -23.05 43.88 43.14
CA GLY A 244 -21.97 44.39 44.00
C GLY A 244 -21.95 45.92 44.20
N THR A 245 -22.90 46.67 43.66
CA THR A 245 -22.88 48.15 43.65
C THR A 245 -23.90 48.78 44.61
N ARG A 246 -24.09 48.19 45.79
CA ARG A 246 -24.95 48.74 46.86
C ARG A 246 -24.16 49.16 48.08
#